data_AF-A0A937T9I5-F1
#
_entry.id   AF-A0A937T9I5-F1
#
_cell.length_a   1.000
_cell.length_b   1.000
_cell.length_c   1.000
_cell.angle_alpha   90.00
_cell.angle_beta   90.00
_cell.angle_gamma   90.00
#
_symmetry.space_group_name_H-M   'P 1'
#
loop_
_entity.id
_entity.type
_entity.pdbx_description
1 polymer ?
#
loop_
_entity_poly.entity_id
_entity_poly.type
_entity_poly.pdbx_seq_one_letter_code
_entity_poly.pdbx_strand_id
1 'polypeptide(L)'
;METATYTYSQVQELVVQLPVKKLPIAYHLLVDLSTSDARSLSLQEDFLLLPIAERRRLMDEQARQMVAHYERTASERQAWQAGDF
;
A
#
# COMPACT_ATOMS: atom_id res chain seq x y z
N MET A 1 1.63 10.99 -16.85
CA MET A 1 2.54 10.39 -15.87
C MET A 1 3.42 9.43 -16.61
N GLU A 2 4.72 9.71 -16.70
CA GLU A 2 5.67 8.89 -17.44
C GLU A 2 5.98 7.62 -16.65
N THR A 3 5.66 6.45 -17.20
CA THR A 3 6.06 5.16 -16.65
C THR A 3 7.53 4.95 -16.99
N ALA A 4 8.43 5.28 -16.06
CA ALA A 4 9.86 5.04 -16.22
C ALA A 4 10.10 3.53 -16.44
N THR A 5 10.48 3.17 -17.66
CA THR A 5 10.76 1.78 -18.04
C THR A 5 12.23 1.52 -17.75
N TYR A 6 12.52 0.86 -16.63
CA TYR A 6 13.89 0.48 -16.26
C TYR A 6 14.38 -0.65 -17.16
N THR A 7 15.55 -0.48 -17.77
CA THR A 7 16.18 -1.52 -18.58
C THR A 7 16.95 -2.51 -17.71
N TYR A 8 17.05 -3.76 -18.16
CA TYR A 8 17.74 -4.85 -17.45
C TYR A 8 19.17 -4.47 -17.00
N SER A 9 19.89 -3.73 -17.84
CA SER A 9 21.24 -3.23 -17.55
C SER A 9 21.28 -2.26 -16.36
N GLN A 10 20.28 -1.37 -16.23
CA GLN A 10 20.19 -0.41 -15.14
C GLN A 10 19.93 -1.11 -13.80
N VAL A 11 19.07 -2.13 -13.82
CA VAL A 11 18.81 -2.96 -12.63
C VAL A 11 20.06 -3.74 -12.24
N GLN A 12 20.79 -4.29 -13.21
CA GLN A 12 22.01 -5.04 -12.97
C GLN A 12 23.14 -4.18 -12.36
N GLU A 13 23.31 -2.94 -12.83
CA GLU A 13 24.29 -2.01 -12.29
C GLU A 13 24.02 -1.67 -10.82
N LEU A 14 22.76 -1.43 -10.47
CA LEU A 14 22.30 -1.21 -9.09
C LEU A 14 22.56 -2.43 -8.19
N VAL A 15 22.31 -3.64 -8.70
CA VAL A 15 22.57 -4.90 -7.99
C VAL A 15 24.06 -5.08 -7.69
N VAL A 16 24.95 -4.69 -8.59
CA VAL A 16 26.41 -4.79 -8.40
C VAL A 16 26.92 -3.80 -7.35
N GLN A 17 26.28 -2.64 -7.20
CA GLN A 17 26.65 -1.63 -6.19
C GLN A 17 26.11 -1.95 -4.79
N LEU A 18 25.16 -2.89 -4.66
CA LEU A 18 24.59 -3.29 -3.38
C LEU A 18 25.55 -4.23 -2.63
N PRO A 19 25.81 -4.01 -1.33
CA PRO A 19 26.57 -4.97 -0.53
C PRO A 19 25.87 -6.33 -0.62
N VAL A 20 26.60 -7.39 -0.97
CA VAL A 20 26.04 -8.74 -1.22
C VAL A 20 25.11 -9.21 -0.08
N LYS A 21 25.40 -8.81 1.16
CA LYS A 21 24.58 -9.10 2.35
C LYS A 21 23.16 -8.49 2.31
N LYS A 22 22.93 -7.44 1.53
CA LYS A 22 21.65 -6.73 1.39
C LYS A 22 20.85 -7.17 0.15
N LEU A 23 21.44 -7.96 -0.75
CA LEU A 23 20.76 -8.46 -1.95
C LEU A 23 19.52 -9.30 -1.65
N PRO A 24 19.52 -10.20 -0.65
CA PRO A 24 18.31 -10.95 -0.30
C PRO A 24 17.17 -10.02 0.16
N ILE A 25 17.50 -8.99 0.95
CA ILE A 25 16.52 -8.01 1.45
C ILE A 25 15.94 -7.21 0.28
N ALA A 26 16.77 -6.72 -0.63
CA ALA A 26 16.33 -5.99 -1.81
C ALA A 26 15.46 -6.87 -2.73
N TYR A 27 15.83 -8.13 -2.92
CA TYR A 27 15.03 -9.08 -3.70
C TYR A 27 13.66 -9.33 -3.07
N HIS A 28 13.61 -9.61 -1.77
CA HIS A 28 12.34 -9.79 -1.06
C HIS A 28 11.45 -8.54 -1.14
N LEU A 29 12.03 -7.35 -0.95
CA LEU A 29 11.30 -6.09 -1.11
C LEU A 29 10.72 -5.93 -2.53
N LEU A 30 11.48 -6.25 -3.57
CA LEU A 30 11.01 -6.16 -4.96
C LEU A 30 9.90 -7.18 -5.25
N VAL A 31 10.00 -8.40 -4.70
CA VAL A 31 8.96 -9.43 -4.81
C VAL A 31 7.68 -8.97 -4.09
N ASP A 32 7.81 -8.43 -2.88
CA ASP A 32 6.67 -7.93 -2.11
C ASP A 32 5.97 -6.77 -2.84
N LEU A 33 6.73 -5.81 -3.37
CA LEU A 33 6.19 -4.69 -4.15
C LEU A 33 5.50 -5.16 -5.43
N SER A 34 6.08 -6.13 -6.14
CA SER A 34 5.49 -6.67 -7.37
C SER A 34 4.18 -7.43 -7.12
N THR A 35 4.00 -7.98 -5.92
CA THR A 35 2.79 -8.73 -5.55
C THR A 35 1.76 -7.88 -4.79
N SER A 36 2.16 -6.74 -4.21
CA SER A 36 1.27 -5.80 -3.53
C SER A 36 0.52 -4.93 -4.52
N ASP A 37 1.20 -4.38 -5.53
CA ASP A 37 0.58 -3.49 -6.52
C ASP A 37 -0.40 -4.24 -7.44
N ALA A 38 -0.10 -5.49 -7.80
CA ALA A 38 -0.99 -6.30 -8.61
C ALA A 38 -2.32 -6.62 -7.91
N ARG A 39 -2.30 -6.81 -6.57
CA ARG A 39 -3.51 -7.10 -5.78
C ARG A 39 -4.30 -5.86 -5.40
N SER A 40 -3.64 -4.74 -5.14
CA SER A 40 -4.31 -3.48 -4.83
C SER A 40 -5.02 -2.88 -6.06
N LEU A 41 -4.37 -2.95 -7.23
CA LEU A 41 -4.97 -2.53 -8.50
C LEU A 41 -6.17 -3.41 -8.87
N SER A 42 -6.08 -4.73 -8.71
CA SER A 42 -7.21 -5.62 -9.01
C SER A 42 -8.42 -5.32 -8.13
N LEU A 43 -8.23 -5.07 -6.83
CA LEU A 43 -9.32 -4.72 -5.91
C LEU A 43 -9.99 -3.39 -6.28
N GLN A 44 -9.22 -2.42 -6.75
CA GLN A 44 -9.76 -1.13 -7.17
C GLN A 44 -10.53 -1.24 -8.50
N GLU A 45 -10.00 -2.00 -9.46
CA GLU A 45 -10.67 -2.30 -10.73
C GLU A 45 -11.98 -3.06 -10.50
N ASP A 46 -11.94 -4.12 -9.68
CA ASP A 46 -13.12 -4.91 -9.29
C ASP A 46 -14.18 -4.04 -8.61
N PHE A 47 -13.77 -3.13 -7.73
CA PHE A 47 -14.68 -2.18 -7.09
C PHE A 47 -15.34 -1.25 -8.12
N LEU A 48 -14.60 -0.75 -9.11
CA LEU A 48 -15.13 0.16 -10.14
C LEU A 48 -16.12 -0.52 -11.08
N LEU A 49 -15.97 -1.83 -11.30
CA LEU A 49 -16.90 -2.65 -12.09
C LEU A 49 -18.25 -2.89 -11.40
N LEU A 50 -18.36 -2.64 -10.09
CA LEU A 50 -19.62 -2.82 -9.37
C LEU A 50 -20.69 -1.78 -9.78
N PRO A 51 -21.98 -2.17 -9.76
CA PRO A 51 -23.08 -1.22 -9.90
C PRO A 51 -22.98 -0.08 -8.88
N ILE A 52 -23.42 1.12 -9.28
CA ILE A 52 -23.31 2.34 -8.44
C ILE A 52 -23.97 2.15 -7.06
N ALA A 53 -25.10 1.44 -7.00
CA ALA A 53 -25.79 1.15 -5.74
C ALA A 53 -24.93 0.29 -4.79
N GLU A 54 -24.23 -0.72 -5.33
CA GLU A 54 -23.38 -1.61 -4.55
C GLU A 54 -22.12 -0.88 -4.05
N ARG A 55 -21.52 -0.05 -4.92
CA ARG A 55 -20.39 0.82 -4.52
C ARG A 55 -20.76 1.75 -3.37
N ARG A 56 -21.94 2.37 -3.43
CA ARG A 56 -22.44 3.25 -2.36
C ARG A 56 -22.62 2.50 -1.05
N ARG A 57 -23.23 1.31 -1.10
CA ARG A 57 -23.42 0.46 0.07
C ARG A 57 -22.08 0.10 0.74
N LEU A 58 -21.09 -0.30 -0.05
CA LEU A 58 -19.75 -0.66 0.46
C LEU A 58 -19.04 0.55 1.08
N MET A 59 -19.12 1.71 0.44
CA MET A 59 -18.55 2.96 0.96
C MET A 59 -19.22 3.39 2.28
N ASP A 60 -20.55 3.29 2.37
CA ASP A 60 -21.29 3.60 3.60
C ASP A 60 -20.88 2.66 4.74
N GLU A 61 -20.65 1.39 4.45
CA GLU A 61 -20.19 0.42 5.45
C GLU A 61 -18.76 0.71 5.91
N GLN A 62 -17.85 0.99 4.99
CA GLN A 62 -16.48 1.39 5.33
C GLN A 62 -16.45 2.69 6.14
N ALA A 63 -17.29 3.67 5.80
CA ALA A 63 -17.39 4.92 6.55
C ALA A 63 -17.83 4.67 7.99
N ARG A 64 -18.84 3.81 8.23
CA ARG A 64 -19.27 3.42 9.58
C ARG A 64 -18.16 2.74 10.37
N GLN A 65 -17.44 1.82 9.74
CA GLN A 65 -16.32 1.12 10.37
C GLN A 65 -15.17 2.06 10.74
N MET A 66 -14.86 3.02 9.86
CA MET A 66 -13.88 4.07 10.16
C MET A 66 -14.32 4.92 11.35
N VAL A 67 -15.56 5.42 11.36
CA VAL A 67 -16.07 6.22 12.50
C VAL A 67 -15.93 5.43 13.80
N ALA A 68 -16.40 4.19 13.83
CA ALA A 68 -16.31 3.33 15.01
C ALA A 68 -14.84 3.06 15.45
N HIS A 69 -13.93 2.90 14.49
CA HIS A 69 -12.50 2.76 14.78
C HIS A 69 -11.93 4.04 15.41
N TYR A 70 -12.24 5.21 14.85
CA TYR A 70 -11.76 6.50 15.34
C TYR A 70 -12.30 6.83 16.73
N GLU A 71 -13.56 6.49 17.01
CA GLU A 71 -14.15 6.60 18.35
C GLU A 71 -13.43 5.69 19.34
N ARG A 72 -13.15 4.44 18.96
CA ARG A 72 -12.45 3.48 19.82
C ARG A 72 -11.01 3.90 20.12
N THR A 73 -10.29 4.45 19.15
CA THR A 73 -8.87 4.82 19.29
C THR A 73 -8.67 6.28 19.71
N ALA A 74 -9.72 6.98 20.15
CA ALA A 74 -9.63 8.40 20.48
C ALA A 74 -8.55 8.71 21.54
N SER A 75 -8.51 7.95 22.62
CA SER A 75 -7.54 8.14 23.71
C SER A 75 -6.11 7.83 23.29
N GLU A 76 -5.90 6.77 22.50
CA GLU A 76 -4.60 6.43 21.93
C GLU A 76 -4.13 7.53 20.98
N ARG A 77 -4.99 7.99 20.06
CA ARG A 77 -4.65 9.10 19.15
C ARG A 77 -4.28 10.37 19.91
N GLN A 78 -5.00 10.67 21.00
CA GLN A 78 -4.67 11.81 21.83
C GLN A 78 -3.29 11.67 22.50
N ALA A 79 -2.93 10.48 22.98
CA ALA A 79 -1.60 10.22 23.52
C ALA A 79 -0.50 10.37 22.45
N TRP A 80 -0.72 9.85 21.23
CA TRP A 80 0.23 10.00 20.13
C TRP A 80 0.36 11.44 19.63
N GLN A 81 -0.72 12.23 19.69
CA GLN A 81 -0.75 13.64 19.28
C GLN A 81 -0.24 14.60 20.35
N ALA A 82 -0.29 14.21 21.63
CA ALA A 82 0.18 15.04 22.75
C ALA A 82 1.72 15.16 22.80
N GLY A 83 2.44 14.28 22.10
CA GLY A 83 3.90 14.36 22.00
C GLY A 83 4.66 13.98 23.27
N ASP A 84 4.02 13.27 24.21
CA ASP A 84 4.69 12.65 25.37
C ASP A 84 5.42 11.37 24.91
N PHE A 85 6.52 11.55 24.16
CA PHE A 85 7.52 10.52 23.87
C PHE A 85 8.93 11.10 24.00
#